data_AF-A0AAT9G6P4-F1
#
_entry.id   AF-A0AAT9G6P4-F1
#
_cell.length_a   1.000
_cell.length_b   1.000
_cell.length_c   1.000
_cell.angle_alpha   90.00
_cell.angle_beta   90.00
_cell.angle_gamma   90.00
#
_symmetry.space_group_name_H-M   'P 1'
#
loop_
_entity.id
_entity.type
_entity.pdbx_description
1 polymer ?
#
loop_
_entity_poly.entity_id
_entity_poly.type
_entity_poly.pdbx_seq_one_letter_code
_entity_poly.pdbx_strand_id
1 'polypeptide(L)' 'MRLEKWLELQQMQIHIFAKKIGKNRSQVHKYIHEDVMPKHDVIVKIYIATFGAVSANDFHRLSDKLFEKKTLHANSFRND' A
#
# COMPACT_ATOMS: atom_id res chain seq x y z
N MET A 1 4.60 7.06 -1.88
CA MET A 1 4.96 5.97 -2.82
C MET A 1 4.30 4.68 -2.35
N ARG A 2 3.59 3.95 -3.23
CA ARG A 2 2.95 2.67 -2.86
C ARG A 2 3.99 1.56 -2.71
N LEU A 3 3.76 0.62 -1.78
CA LEU A 3 4.63 -0.55 -1.63
C LEU A 3 4.70 -1.38 -2.91
N GLU A 4 3.56 -1.58 -3.58
CA GLU A 4 3.48 -2.22 -4.90
C GLU A 4 4.41 -1.55 -5.89
N LYS A 5 4.32 -0.21 -5.99
CA LYS A 5 5.07 0.55 -6.97
C LYS A 5 6.57 0.50 -6.69
N TRP A 6 6.95 0.53 -5.42
CA TRP A 6 8.34 0.37 -5.03
C TRP A 6 8.87 -1.02 -5.43
N LEU A 7 8.10 -2.10 -5.21
CA LEU A 7 8.49 -3.45 -5.61
C LEU A 7 8.67 -3.59 -7.12
N GLU A 8 7.78 -3.00 -7.91
CA GLU A 8 7.92 -2.95 -9.38
C GLU A 8 9.20 -2.24 -9.82
N LEU A 9 9.48 -1.05 -9.27
CA LEU A 9 10.66 -0.26 -9.60
C LEU A 9 11.96 -1.00 -9.25
N GLN A 10 11.94 -1.78 -8.17
CA GLN A 10 13.07 -2.61 -7.75
C GLN A 10 13.12 -3.98 -8.45
N GLN A 11 12.15 -4.29 -9.32
CA GLN A 11 11.95 -5.62 -9.93
C GLN A 11 11.96 -6.74 -8.88
N MET A 12 11.44 -6.45 -7.68
CA MET A 12 11.52 -7.32 -6.53
C MET A 12 10.25 -8.16 -6.39
N GLN A 13 10.40 -9.48 -6.39
CA GLN A 13 9.28 -10.38 -6.15
C GLN A 13 8.79 -10.29 -4.70
N ILE A 14 7.47 -10.32 -4.51
CA ILE A 14 6.79 -10.21 -3.20
C ILE A 14 7.36 -11.22 -2.18
N HIS A 15 7.63 -12.46 -2.60
CA HIS A 15 8.13 -13.49 -1.69
C HIS A 15 9.55 -13.20 -1.18
N ILE A 16 10.39 -12.52 -1.97
CA ILE A 16 11.73 -12.08 -1.56
C ILE A 16 11.60 -10.94 -0.55
N PHE A 17 10.76 -9.96 -0.84
CA PHE A 17 10.50 -8.86 0.09
C PHE A 17 9.91 -9.35 1.42
N ALA A 18 8.98 -10.31 1.37
CA ALA A 18 8.38 -10.91 2.55
C ALA A 18 9.44 -11.54 3.47
N LYS A 19 10.40 -12.28 2.90
CA LYS A 19 11.56 -12.81 3.65
C LYS A 19 12.38 -11.68 4.29
N LYS A 20 12.64 -10.59 3.54
CA LYS A 20 13.41 -9.43 4.04
C LYS A 20 12.80 -8.77 5.28
N ILE A 21 11.48 -8.72 5.38
CA ILE A 21 10.77 -8.13 6.53
C ILE A 21 10.30 -9.17 7.55
N GLY A 22 10.65 -10.45 7.37
CA GLY A 22 10.25 -11.55 8.27
C GLY A 22 8.74 -11.80 8.29
N LYS A 23 8.07 -11.73 7.13
CA LYS A 23 6.65 -12.03 6.94
C LYS A 23 6.46 -13.07 5.85
N ASN A 24 5.25 -13.61 5.74
CA ASN A 24 4.89 -14.50 4.65
C ASN A 24 4.34 -13.71 3.43
N ARG A 25 4.32 -14.37 2.27
CA ARG A 25 3.84 -13.77 1.01
C ARG A 25 2.40 -13.26 1.12
N SER A 26 1.51 -14.00 1.78
CA SER A 26 0.10 -13.64 1.93
C SER A 26 -0.08 -12.36 2.75
N GLN A 27 0.70 -12.18 3.83
CA GLN A 27 0.68 -10.96 4.62
C GLN A 27 1.12 -9.75 3.80
N VAL A 28 2.18 -9.87 3.00
CA VAL A 28 2.61 -8.77 2.13
C VAL A 28 1.57 -8.47 1.06
N HIS A 29 0.94 -9.49 0.48
CA HIS A 29 -0.17 -9.30 -0.46
C HIS A 29 -1.32 -8.49 0.18
N LYS A 30 -1.68 -8.80 1.42
CA LYS A 30 -2.70 -8.06 2.18
C LYS A 30 -2.33 -6.59 2.36
N TYR A 31 -1.08 -6.30 2.71
CA TYR A 31 -0.60 -4.93 2.84
C TYR A 31 -0.65 -4.17 1.52
N ILE A 32 -0.44 -4.87 0.41
CA ILE A 32 -0.45 -4.28 -0.92
C ILE A 32 -1.87 -4.04 -1.41
N HIS A 33 -2.80 -4.99 -1.28
CA HIS A 33 -4.08 -4.96 -1.99
C HIS A 33 -5.33 -4.82 -1.11
N GLU A 34 -5.31 -5.29 0.15
CA GLU A 34 -6.51 -5.50 0.97
C GLU A 34 -6.76 -4.42 2.04
N ASP A 35 -6.14 -3.23 1.92
CA ASP A 35 -6.22 -2.12 2.90
C ASP A 35 -5.87 -2.54 4.34
N VAL A 36 -5.07 -3.61 4.49
CA VAL A 36 -4.63 -4.11 5.79
C VAL A 36 -3.43 -3.29 6.27
N MET A 37 -3.62 -2.59 7.39
CA MET A 37 -2.54 -1.83 8.03
C MET A 37 -1.49 -2.78 8.64
N PRO A 38 -0.20 -2.69 8.24
CA PRO A 38 0.85 -3.43 8.92
C PRO A 38 1.00 -2.97 10.37
N LYS A 39 1.39 -3.88 11.28
CA LYS A 39 1.71 -3.50 12.66
C LYS A 39 2.95 -2.61 12.70
N HIS A 40 3.11 -1.85 13.78
CA HIS A 40 4.23 -0.89 13.95
C HIS A 40 5.61 -1.52 13.69
N ASP A 41 5.89 -2.71 14.22
CA ASP A 41 7.15 -3.44 13.98
C ASP A 41 7.39 -3.73 12.49
N VAL A 42 6.33 -4.01 11.75
CA VAL A 42 6.36 -4.30 10.32
C VAL A 42 6.56 -3.03 9.51
N ILE A 43 5.90 -1.94 9.89
CA ILE A 43 6.06 -0.62 9.27
C ILE A 43 7.53 -0.19 9.37
N VAL A 44 8.15 -0.31 10.55
CA VAL A 44 9.58 0.02 10.73
C VAL A 44 10.46 -0.83 9.81
N LYS A 45 10.21 -2.14 9.71
CA LYS A 45 10.96 -3.03 8.81
C LYS A 45 10.78 -2.66 7.34
N ILE A 46 9.56 -2.31 6.93
CA ILE A 46 9.27 -1.87 5.56
C ILE A 46 9.98 -0.54 5.27
N TYR A 47 9.91 0.42 6.18
CA TYR A 47 10.55 1.72 6.06
C TYR A 47 12.07 1.57 5.86
N ILE A 48 12.72 0.75 6.69
CA ILE A 48 14.15 0.45 6.56
C ILE A 48 14.45 -0.31 5.26
N ALA A 49 13.67 -1.35 4.95
CA ALA A 49 13.89 -2.18 3.77
C ALA A 49 13.74 -1.43 2.44
N THR A 50 13.00 -0.32 2.45
CA THR A 50 12.74 0.56 1.31
C THR A 50 13.52 1.86 1.35
N PHE A 51 14.47 2.01 2.27
CA PHE A 51 15.27 3.25 2.46
C PHE A 51 14.39 4.50 2.60
N GLY A 52 13.29 4.37 3.33
CA GLY A 52 12.33 5.44 3.58
C GLY A 52 11.39 5.76 2.42
N ALA A 53 11.49 5.07 1.28
CA ALA A 53 10.60 5.28 0.15
C ALA A 53 9.14 4.93 0.48
N VAL A 54 8.91 3.93 1.32
CA VAL A 54 7.56 3.56 1.78
C VAL A 54 7.42 3.85 3.27
N SER A 55 6.50 4.75 3.61
CA SER A 55 6.20 5.21 4.97
C SER A 55 4.86 4.66 5.50
N ALA A 56 4.59 4.87 6.79
CA ALA A 56 3.29 4.52 7.38
C ALA A 56 2.11 5.18 6.64
N ASN A 57 2.30 6.44 6.20
CA ASN A 57 1.27 7.22 5.51
C ASN A 57 0.85 6.58 4.18
N ASP A 58 1.74 5.84 3.52
CA ASP A 58 1.47 5.21 2.24
C ASP A 58 0.48 4.04 2.32
N PHE A 59 0.20 3.54 3.53
CA PHE A 59 -0.79 2.47 3.77
C PHE A 59 -2.20 2.98 4.01
N HIS A 60 -2.39 4.27 4.34
CA HIS A 60 -3.72 4.80 4.69
C HIS A 60 -4.66 5.01 3.49
N ARG A 61 -4.17 4.86 2.25
CA ARG A 61 -4.95 4.96 0.98
C ARG A 61 -5.91 6.16 0.89
N LEU A 62 -5.58 7.26 1.58
CA LEU A 62 -6.47 8.42 1.67
C LEU A 62 -6.79 9.03 0.30
N SER A 63 -5.82 9.02 -0.62
CA SER A 63 -6.01 9.49 -1.99
C SER A 63 -7.07 8.69 -2.74
N ASP A 64 -7.05 7.36 -2.63
CA ASP A 64 -7.93 6.49 -3.42
C ASP A 64 -9.40 6.69 -3.00
N LYS A 65 -9.63 6.79 -1.69
CA LYS A 65 -10.95 7.07 -1.10
C LYS A 65 -11.46 8.47 -1.49
N LEU A 66 -10.58 9.45 -1.64
CA LEU A 66 -10.95 10.80 -2.07
C LEU A 66 -11.39 10.85 -3.55
N PHE A 67 -10.77 10.05 -4.42
CA PHE A 67 -11.15 9.98 -5.83
C PHE A 67 -12.45 9.20 -6.05
N GLU A 68 -12.67 8.09 -5.35
CA GLU A 68 -13.95 7.35 -5.38
C GLU A 68 -15.14 8.21 -4.93
N LYS A 69 -14.94 9.05 -3.90
CA LYS A 69 -16.01 9.93 -3.40
C LYS A 69 -16.36 11.05 -4.39
N LYS A 70 -15.39 11.57 -5.14
CA LYS A 70 -15.62 12.60 -6.17
C LYS A 70 -16.37 12.05 -7.39
N THR A 71 -16.10 10.82 -7.82
CA THR A 71 -16.84 10.19 -8.93
C THR A 71 -18.29 9.86 -8.55
N LEU A 72 -18.55 9.44 -7.31
CA LEU A 72 -19.92 9.24 -6.80
C LEU A 72 -20.71 10.55 -6.72
N HIS A 73 -20.07 11.66 -6.31
CA HIS A 73 -20.74 12.95 -6.27
C HIS A 73 -21.00 13.53 -7.66
N ALA A 74 -20.08 13.38 -8.62
CA ALA A 74 -20.28 13.87 -9.98
C ALA A 74 -21.44 13.17 -10.73
N ASN A 75 -21.73 11.91 -10.39
CA ASN A 75 -22.82 11.14 -11.00
C ASN A 75 -24.20 11.39 -10.39
N SER A 76 -24.28 12.01 -9.21
CA SER A 76 -25.55 12.35 -8.53
C SER A 76 -26.17 13.67 -9.02
N PHE A 77 -25.45 14.47 -9.82
CA PHE A 77 -25.95 15.73 -10.41
C PHE A 77 -26.36 15.61 -11.89
N ARG A 78 -26.49 14.38 -12.43
CA ARG A 78 -26.84 14.14 -13.84
C ARG A 78 -28.23 13.52 -14.04
N ASN A 79 -29.03 13.39 -12.98
CA ASN A 79 -30.38 12.81 -13.02
C ASN A 79 -31.46 13.82 -12.63
N ASP A 80 -31.32 15.08 -13.05
CA ASP A 80 -32.40 16.08 -13.05
C ASP A 80 -32.64 16.56 -14.48
#